data_AF-A0A9E6BMY8-F1
#
_entry.id   AF-A0A9E6BMY8-F1
#
_cell.length_a   1.000
_cell.length_b   1.000
_cell.length_c   1.000
_cell.angle_alpha   90.00
_cell.angle_beta   90.00
_cell.angle_gamma   90.00
#
_symmetry.space_group_name_H-M   'P 1'
#
loop_
_entity.id
_entity.type
_entity.pdbx_description
1 polymer ?
#
loop_
_entity_poly.entity_id
_entity_poly.type
_entity_poly.pdbx_seq_one_letter_code
_entity_poly.pdbx_strand_id
1 'polypeptide(L)'
;MRGLLAVVLWIGGVVPAVSAVDLYVAPAGNDAHPGTKEKPFATLERARDAIRALKAKKTLSQPIRVHVADGMYRMTDPLVLEPQDSGTPDAPITYQAEPGARPVFTGGRVIRGWKRRPDGVWTARVPEVAAGQWYFEQLFVNGRRATRARTPNKFYFYIQQVQQQPLDGSSSRRPRRARQIVCLSPADFQVLAKLRPDELRDVNFMVYHKWDN
;
A
#
# COMPACT_ATOMS: atom_id res chain seq x y z
N MET A 1 39.08 -56.96 27.17
CA MET A 1 38.28 -55.77 26.82
C MET A 1 37.03 -56.24 26.08
N ARG A 2 35.86 -56.22 26.73
CA ARG A 2 34.58 -56.65 26.14
C ARG A 2 33.81 -55.38 25.73
N GLY A 3 33.64 -55.16 24.42
CA GLY A 3 32.88 -54.04 23.89
C GLY A 3 31.38 -54.34 23.89
N LEU A 4 30.59 -53.48 24.55
CA LEU A 4 29.13 -53.49 24.48
C LEU A 4 28.69 -52.79 23.18
N LEU A 5 27.87 -53.46 22.36
CA LEU A 5 27.08 -52.83 21.30
C LEU A 5 25.80 -52.26 21.92
N ALA A 6 25.58 -50.96 21.78
CA ALA A 6 24.31 -50.31 22.08
C ALA A 6 23.50 -50.17 20.78
N VAL A 7 22.36 -50.85 20.70
CA VAL A 7 21.37 -50.68 19.63
C VAL A 7 20.40 -49.59 20.09
N VAL A 8 20.42 -48.45 19.41
CA VAL A 8 19.46 -47.36 19.63
C VAL A 8 18.27 -47.57 18.70
N LEU A 9 17.14 -47.98 19.27
CA LEU A 9 15.88 -48.14 18.56
C LEU A 9 15.21 -46.75 18.42
N TRP A 10 15.16 -46.22 17.21
CA TRP A 10 14.38 -45.01 16.89
C TRP A 10 12.90 -45.36 16.78
N ILE A 11 12.12 -45.03 17.81
CA ILE A 11 10.66 -45.05 17.72
C ILE A 11 10.24 -43.75 17.03
N GLY A 12 10.03 -43.81 15.71
CA GLY A 12 9.45 -42.71 14.94
C GLY A 12 7.99 -42.52 15.33
N GLY A 13 7.72 -41.52 16.18
CA GLY A 13 6.35 -41.08 16.45
C GLY A 13 5.72 -40.50 15.19
N VAL A 14 4.68 -41.14 14.67
CA VAL A 14 3.83 -40.57 13.62
C VAL A 14 3.07 -39.42 14.26
N VAL A 15 3.49 -38.18 13.99
CA VAL A 15 2.71 -36.99 14.35
C VAL A 15 1.48 -36.98 13.44
N PRO A 16 0.25 -37.08 13.97
CA PRO A 16 -0.94 -37.05 13.13
C PRO A 16 -0.99 -35.69 12.41
N ALA A 17 -1.07 -35.74 11.09
CA ALA A 17 -1.31 -34.54 10.29
C ALA A 17 -2.67 -33.98 10.69
N VAL A 18 -2.68 -32.83 11.33
CA VAL A 18 -3.91 -32.07 11.60
C VAL A 18 -4.52 -31.74 10.23
N SER A 19 -5.66 -32.37 9.93
CA SER A 19 -6.45 -32.09 8.74
C SER A 19 -6.84 -30.62 8.75
N ALA A 20 -6.63 -29.90 7.65
CA ALA A 20 -7.01 -28.50 7.52
C ALA A 20 -8.07 -28.36 6.41
N VAL A 21 -8.90 -27.32 6.49
CA VAL A 21 -9.71 -26.90 5.33
C VAL A 21 -8.84 -25.98 4.48
N ASP A 22 -8.56 -26.40 3.25
CA ASP A 22 -7.83 -25.58 2.29
C ASP A 22 -8.82 -24.89 1.33
N LEU A 23 -8.72 -23.56 1.26
CA LEU A 23 -9.42 -22.71 0.30
C LEU A 23 -8.40 -22.05 -0.62
N TYR A 24 -8.77 -21.82 -1.88
CA TYR A 24 -7.87 -21.28 -2.89
C TYR A 24 -8.42 -20.00 -3.51
N VAL A 25 -7.52 -19.05 -3.70
CA VAL A 25 -7.78 -17.74 -4.32
C VAL A 25 -6.79 -17.55 -5.46
N ALA A 26 -7.28 -17.21 -6.65
CA ALA A 26 -6.44 -17.00 -7.83
C ALA A 26 -6.95 -15.80 -8.66
N PRO A 27 -6.09 -15.08 -9.40
CA PRO A 27 -6.53 -13.91 -10.17
C PRO A 27 -7.51 -14.26 -11.31
N ALA A 28 -7.42 -15.49 -11.82
CA ALA A 28 -8.34 -16.05 -12.82
C ALA A 28 -9.48 -16.89 -12.19
N GLY A 29 -9.64 -16.84 -10.87
CA GLY A 29 -10.71 -17.51 -10.15
C GLY A 29 -12.08 -16.87 -10.37
N ASN A 30 -13.08 -17.36 -9.66
CA ASN A 30 -14.44 -16.82 -9.70
C ASN A 30 -15.09 -16.97 -8.32
N ASP A 31 -15.74 -15.92 -7.81
CA ASP A 31 -16.34 -15.94 -6.48
C ASP A 31 -17.62 -16.82 -6.37
N ALA A 32 -18.15 -17.27 -7.50
CA ALA A 32 -19.19 -18.30 -7.55
C ALA A 32 -18.64 -19.73 -7.44
N HIS A 33 -17.31 -19.93 -7.53
CA HIS A 33 -16.71 -21.24 -7.35
C HIS A 33 -16.77 -21.73 -5.90
N PRO A 34 -16.53 -23.03 -5.64
CA PRO A 34 -16.46 -23.56 -4.28
C PRO A 34 -15.18 -23.21 -3.51
N GLY A 35 -14.16 -22.64 -4.17
CA GLY A 35 -12.88 -22.31 -3.53
C GLY A 35 -11.91 -23.48 -3.42
N THR A 36 -12.05 -24.51 -4.26
CA THR A 36 -11.09 -25.62 -4.36
C THR A 36 -9.91 -25.23 -5.24
N LYS A 37 -8.84 -26.04 -5.25
CA LYS A 37 -7.66 -25.78 -6.08
C LYS A 37 -7.99 -25.70 -7.58
N GLU A 38 -8.90 -26.54 -8.05
CA GLU A 38 -9.34 -26.60 -9.46
C GLU A 38 -10.35 -25.50 -9.79
N LYS A 39 -11.09 -25.02 -8.79
CA LYS A 39 -12.09 -23.96 -8.93
C LYS A 39 -11.91 -22.95 -7.78
N PRO A 40 -10.88 -22.08 -7.87
CA PRO A 40 -10.56 -21.13 -6.82
C PRO A 40 -11.52 -19.93 -6.85
N PHE A 41 -11.64 -19.26 -5.71
CA PHE A 41 -12.25 -17.95 -5.61
C PHE A 41 -11.40 -16.91 -6.36
N ALA A 42 -12.00 -15.77 -6.73
CA ALA A 42 -11.28 -14.64 -7.29
C ALA A 42 -10.72 -13.71 -6.20
N THR A 43 -11.40 -13.61 -5.05
CA THR A 43 -11.14 -12.57 -4.05
C THR A 43 -10.87 -13.12 -2.64
N LEU A 44 -10.17 -12.33 -1.82
CA LEU A 44 -9.97 -12.65 -0.41
C LEU A 44 -11.27 -12.48 0.39
N GLU A 45 -12.09 -11.52 0.00
CA GLU A 45 -13.41 -11.22 0.56
C GLU A 45 -14.31 -12.45 0.46
N ARG A 46 -14.32 -13.10 -0.71
CA ARG A 46 -15.10 -14.33 -0.89
C ARG A 46 -14.58 -15.47 -0.03
N ALA A 47 -13.26 -15.63 0.10
CA ALA A 47 -12.67 -16.64 0.98
C ALA A 47 -13.05 -16.39 2.45
N ARG A 48 -12.96 -15.14 2.93
CA ARG A 48 -13.43 -14.72 4.26
C ARG A 48 -14.91 -15.08 4.46
N ASP A 49 -15.76 -14.74 3.49
CA ASP A 49 -17.20 -14.98 3.59
C ASP A 49 -17.55 -16.47 3.58
N ALA A 50 -16.80 -17.28 2.84
CA ALA A 50 -16.91 -18.74 2.91
C ALA A 50 -16.55 -19.28 4.30
N ILE A 51 -15.49 -18.75 4.92
CA ILE A 51 -15.10 -19.10 6.29
C ILE A 51 -16.18 -18.70 7.29
N ARG A 52 -16.73 -17.49 7.19
CA ARG A 52 -17.87 -17.03 8.02
C ARG A 52 -19.05 -17.98 7.91
N ALA A 53 -19.42 -18.38 6.68
CA ALA A 53 -20.51 -19.32 6.45
C ALA A 53 -20.24 -20.72 7.04
N LEU A 54 -18.98 -21.18 7.05
CA LEU A 54 -18.59 -22.43 7.72
C LEU A 54 -18.73 -22.31 9.23
N LYS A 55 -18.27 -21.20 9.82
CA LYS A 55 -18.38 -20.92 11.27
C LYS A 55 -19.83 -20.81 11.74
N ALA A 56 -20.71 -20.27 10.92
CA ALA A 56 -22.14 -20.16 11.23
C ALA A 56 -22.83 -21.54 11.35
N LYS A 57 -22.31 -22.57 10.68
CA LYS A 57 -22.87 -23.93 10.70
C LYS A 57 -22.30 -24.80 11.82
N LYS A 58 -21.03 -24.57 12.18
CA LYS A 58 -20.34 -25.34 13.22
C LYS A 58 -19.14 -24.59 13.79
N THR A 59 -18.83 -24.87 15.05
CA THR A 59 -17.55 -24.46 15.65
C THR A 59 -16.39 -25.05 14.85
N LEU A 60 -15.37 -24.24 14.58
CA LEU A 60 -14.16 -24.71 13.92
C LEU A 60 -13.41 -25.67 14.86
N SER A 61 -13.25 -26.90 14.39
CA SER A 61 -12.49 -27.95 15.08
C SER A 61 -11.13 -28.22 14.43
N GLN A 62 -10.82 -27.51 13.34
CA GLN A 62 -9.62 -27.73 12.55
C GLN A 62 -9.15 -26.41 11.89
N PRO A 63 -7.85 -26.27 11.60
CA PRO A 63 -7.31 -25.08 10.94
C PRO A 63 -7.93 -24.84 9.57
N ILE A 64 -7.94 -23.57 9.14
CA ILE A 64 -8.27 -23.17 7.76
C ILE A 64 -7.06 -22.48 7.13
N ARG A 65 -6.71 -22.87 5.91
CA ARG A 65 -5.67 -22.20 5.11
C ARG A 65 -6.29 -21.66 3.83
N VAL A 66 -6.08 -20.37 3.59
CA VAL A 66 -6.41 -19.70 2.33
C VAL A 66 -5.11 -19.57 1.55
N HIS A 67 -4.97 -20.37 0.50
CA HIS A 67 -3.83 -20.36 -0.43
C HIS A 67 -4.08 -19.35 -1.53
N VAL A 68 -3.17 -18.40 -1.67
CA VAL A 68 -3.25 -17.32 -2.66
C VAL A 68 -2.25 -17.61 -3.76
N ALA A 69 -2.76 -17.89 -4.96
CA ALA A 69 -1.95 -18.13 -6.14
C ALA A 69 -1.20 -16.86 -6.57
N ASP A 70 -0.17 -17.03 -7.38
CA ASP A 70 0.63 -15.92 -7.90
C ASP A 70 -0.20 -14.95 -8.75
N GLY A 71 0.23 -13.69 -8.79
CA GLY A 71 -0.34 -12.67 -9.66
C GLY A 71 -0.83 -11.42 -8.94
N MET A 72 -1.55 -10.58 -9.67
CA MET A 72 -1.97 -9.25 -9.22
C MET A 72 -3.45 -9.22 -8.88
N TYR A 73 -3.76 -8.82 -7.66
CA TYR A 73 -5.12 -8.71 -7.14
C TYR A 73 -5.46 -7.23 -6.96
N ARG A 74 -6.36 -6.73 -7.81
CA ARG A 74 -6.81 -5.35 -7.74
C ARG A 74 -7.81 -5.20 -6.60
N MET A 75 -7.52 -4.30 -5.67
CA MET A 75 -8.41 -3.98 -4.55
C MET A 75 -9.00 -2.58 -4.76
N THR A 76 -10.31 -2.46 -4.78
CA THR A 76 -11.00 -1.15 -4.77
C THR A 76 -11.29 -0.69 -3.34
N ASP A 77 -11.37 -1.65 -2.42
CA ASP A 77 -11.77 -1.47 -1.03
C ASP A 77 -10.81 -2.27 -0.12
N PRO A 78 -10.68 -1.91 1.16
CA PRO A 78 -9.88 -2.69 2.10
C PRO A 78 -10.52 -4.06 2.37
N LEU A 79 -9.69 -5.08 2.57
CA LEU A 79 -10.15 -6.34 3.17
C LEU A 79 -10.49 -6.09 4.64
N VAL A 80 -11.77 -6.05 4.96
CA VAL A 80 -12.25 -5.87 6.33
C VAL A 80 -12.26 -7.20 7.07
N LEU A 81 -11.51 -7.28 8.18
CA LEU A 81 -11.53 -8.42 9.10
C LEU A 81 -12.10 -7.96 10.44
N GLU A 82 -13.07 -8.70 10.95
CA GLU A 82 -13.86 -8.41 12.15
C GLU A 82 -13.65 -9.53 13.20
N PRO A 83 -14.14 -9.37 14.46
CA PRO A 83 -13.98 -10.41 15.48
C PRO A 83 -14.49 -11.81 15.06
N GLN A 84 -15.51 -11.87 14.20
CA GLN A 84 -16.05 -13.11 13.64
C GLN A 84 -15.09 -13.83 12.67
N ASP A 85 -14.01 -13.19 12.22
CA ASP A 85 -13.00 -13.80 11.34
C ASP A 85 -11.84 -14.45 12.12
N SER A 86 -11.84 -14.34 13.44
CA SER A 86 -10.82 -14.97 14.29
C SER A 86 -10.92 -16.49 14.29
N GLY A 87 -9.78 -17.16 14.23
CA GLY A 87 -9.65 -18.58 14.59
C GLY A 87 -9.48 -18.77 16.10
N THR A 88 -9.12 -19.98 16.51
CA THR A 88 -8.63 -20.29 17.87
C THR A 88 -7.17 -20.77 17.78
N PRO A 89 -6.44 -20.89 18.91
CA PRO A 89 -5.11 -21.50 18.89
C PRO A 89 -5.10 -22.92 18.28
N ASP A 90 -6.15 -23.71 18.51
CA ASP A 90 -6.27 -25.08 17.98
C ASP A 90 -6.84 -25.14 16.55
N ALA A 91 -7.53 -24.09 16.11
CA ALA A 91 -8.12 -23.96 14.78
C ALA A 91 -7.83 -22.56 14.19
N PRO A 92 -6.56 -22.24 13.87
CA PRO A 92 -6.20 -20.95 13.31
C PRO A 92 -6.70 -20.81 11.88
N ILE A 93 -6.90 -19.55 11.46
CA ILE A 93 -7.20 -19.19 10.07
C ILE A 93 -5.98 -18.46 9.51
N THR A 94 -5.40 -19.00 8.44
CA THR A 94 -4.16 -18.48 7.84
C THR A 94 -4.38 -18.11 6.38
N TYR A 95 -4.07 -16.87 6.01
CA TYR A 95 -3.98 -16.43 4.62
C TYR A 95 -2.51 -16.46 4.22
N GLN A 96 -2.17 -17.23 3.18
CA GLN A 96 -0.78 -17.45 2.78
C GLN A 96 -0.65 -17.51 1.26
N ALA A 97 0.48 -17.06 0.74
CA ALA A 97 0.84 -17.33 -0.65
C ALA A 97 1.04 -18.83 -0.86
N GLU A 98 0.68 -19.33 -2.05
CA GLU A 98 1.09 -20.67 -2.48
C GLU A 98 2.63 -20.79 -2.49
N PRO A 99 3.20 -22.00 -2.35
CA PRO A 99 4.65 -22.19 -2.41
C PRO A 99 5.27 -21.58 -3.68
N GLY A 100 6.17 -20.62 -3.49
CA GLY A 100 6.86 -19.91 -4.57
C GLY A 100 6.08 -18.74 -5.20
N ALA A 101 4.80 -18.56 -4.86
CA ALA A 101 3.98 -17.45 -5.34
C ALA A 101 4.34 -16.13 -4.64
N ARG A 102 4.14 -15.01 -5.36
CA ARG A 102 4.33 -13.65 -4.86
C ARG A 102 3.10 -12.79 -5.20
N PRO A 103 1.93 -13.11 -4.62
CA PRO A 103 0.72 -12.35 -4.89
C PRO A 103 0.89 -10.88 -4.48
N VAL A 104 0.47 -9.98 -5.37
CA VAL A 104 0.52 -8.52 -5.14
C VAL A 104 -0.90 -7.98 -5.08
N PHE A 105 -1.30 -7.56 -3.89
CA PHE A 105 -2.53 -6.82 -3.65
C PHE A 105 -2.31 -5.34 -3.91
N THR A 106 -3.07 -4.74 -4.82
CA THR A 106 -2.85 -3.35 -5.25
C THR A 106 -4.13 -2.54 -5.32
N GLY A 107 -4.14 -1.41 -4.60
CA GLY A 107 -5.12 -0.34 -4.77
C GLY A 107 -4.75 0.66 -5.87
N GLY A 108 -3.58 0.52 -6.49
CA GLY A 108 -3.10 1.46 -7.51
C GLY A 108 -3.91 1.37 -8.79
N ARG A 109 -3.96 2.41 -9.62
CA ARG A 109 -4.62 2.44 -10.94
C ARG A 109 -3.59 2.28 -12.07
N VAL A 110 -3.88 1.44 -13.06
CA VAL A 110 -2.99 1.29 -14.24
C VAL A 110 -3.18 2.49 -15.15
N ILE A 111 -2.11 3.25 -15.37
CA ILE A 111 -2.10 4.37 -16.31
C ILE A 111 -1.66 3.87 -17.69
N ARG A 112 -2.52 4.06 -18.68
CA ARG A 112 -2.32 3.64 -20.08
C ARG A 112 -2.16 4.85 -21.00
N GLY A 113 -1.90 4.60 -22.29
CA GLY A 113 -1.86 5.65 -23.31
C GLY A 113 -0.60 6.52 -23.27
N TRP A 114 0.52 5.96 -22.79
CA TRP A 114 1.80 6.64 -22.76
C TRP A 114 2.32 6.93 -24.18
N LYS A 115 2.75 8.16 -24.41
CA LYS A 115 3.37 8.64 -25.65
C LYS A 115 4.77 9.12 -25.36
N ARG A 116 5.74 8.63 -26.13
CA ARG A 116 7.13 9.06 -26.09
C ARG A 116 7.28 10.41 -26.76
N ARG A 117 7.95 11.35 -26.10
CA ARG A 117 8.37 12.63 -26.67
C ARG A 117 9.82 12.55 -27.18
N PRO A 118 10.22 13.43 -28.13
CA PRO A 118 11.60 13.46 -28.66
C PRO A 118 12.68 13.71 -27.61
N ASP A 119 12.35 14.42 -26.53
CA ASP A 119 13.25 14.75 -25.41
C ASP A 119 13.47 13.59 -24.42
N GLY A 120 12.95 12.39 -24.72
CA GLY A 120 13.07 11.21 -23.87
C GLY A 120 12.03 11.13 -22.76
N VAL A 121 11.15 12.12 -22.61
CA VAL A 121 10.06 12.10 -21.63
C VAL A 121 8.87 11.30 -22.17
N TRP A 122 8.22 10.55 -21.29
CA TRP A 122 6.96 9.88 -21.58
C TRP A 122 5.80 10.64 -20.94
N THR A 123 4.69 10.77 -21.68
CA THR A 123 3.50 11.51 -21.22
C THR A 123 2.26 10.66 -21.39
N ALA A 124 1.35 10.71 -20.42
CA ALA A 124 0.03 10.12 -20.51
C ALA A 124 -0.99 11.12 -19.97
N ARG A 125 -2.13 11.27 -20.65
CA ARG A 125 -3.25 12.07 -20.15
C ARG A 125 -4.14 11.17 -19.32
N VAL A 126 -4.46 11.60 -18.10
CA VAL A 126 -5.39 10.93 -17.19
C VAL A 126 -6.59 11.85 -17.00
N PRO A 127 -7.67 11.71 -17.80
CA PRO A 127 -8.77 12.69 -17.83
C PRO A 127 -9.42 12.92 -16.47
N GLU A 128 -9.63 11.86 -15.70
CA GLU A 128 -10.23 11.91 -14.37
C GLU A 128 -9.38 12.73 -13.37
N VAL A 129 -8.05 12.63 -13.46
CA VAL A 129 -7.12 13.42 -12.63
C VAL A 129 -7.11 14.87 -13.09
N ALA A 130 -7.10 15.12 -14.41
CA ALA A 130 -7.19 16.47 -14.96
C ALA A 130 -8.52 17.16 -14.61
N ALA A 131 -9.60 16.39 -14.42
CA ALA A 131 -10.89 16.86 -13.96
C ALA A 131 -10.99 17.00 -12.42
N GLY A 132 -9.92 16.69 -11.68
CA GLY A 132 -9.88 16.79 -10.22
C GLY A 132 -10.72 15.74 -9.48
N GLN A 133 -11.11 14.64 -10.15
CA GLN A 133 -11.90 13.58 -9.53
C GLN A 133 -11.09 12.73 -8.54
N TRP A 134 -9.79 12.60 -8.79
CA TRP A 134 -8.85 11.96 -7.88
C TRP A 134 -7.42 12.45 -8.15
N TYR A 135 -6.54 12.25 -7.17
CA TYR A 135 -5.14 12.65 -7.22
C TYR A 135 -4.25 11.50 -6.75
N PHE A 136 -2.97 11.53 -7.12
CA PHE A 136 -1.97 10.56 -6.68
C PHE A 136 -0.61 11.23 -6.48
N GLU A 137 0.15 10.75 -5.50
CA GLU A 137 1.49 11.30 -5.18
C GLU A 137 2.63 10.30 -5.46
N GLN A 138 2.27 9.11 -5.94
CA GLN A 138 3.18 7.99 -6.13
C GLN A 138 2.89 7.36 -7.49
N LEU A 139 3.96 7.10 -8.24
CA LEU A 139 3.92 6.39 -9.51
C LEU A 139 4.88 5.21 -9.41
N PHE A 140 4.47 4.06 -9.93
CA PHE A 140 5.31 2.86 -9.99
C PHE A 140 5.47 2.45 -11.45
N VAL A 141 6.71 2.13 -11.86
CA VAL A 141 7.05 1.66 -13.20
C VAL A 141 7.72 0.30 -13.04
N ASN A 142 7.11 -0.74 -13.59
CA ASN A 142 7.60 -2.12 -13.51
C ASN A 142 7.95 -2.56 -12.07
N GLY A 143 7.05 -2.27 -11.12
CA GLY A 143 7.22 -2.59 -9.69
C GLY A 143 8.17 -1.66 -8.91
N ARG A 144 8.81 -0.68 -9.57
CA ARG A 144 9.73 0.27 -8.92
C ARG A 144 9.05 1.62 -8.72
N ARG A 145 9.07 2.14 -7.50
CA ARG A 145 8.56 3.49 -7.21
C ARG A 145 9.40 4.53 -7.93
N ALA A 146 8.75 5.39 -8.71
CA ALA A 146 9.38 6.55 -9.32
C ALA A 146 9.50 7.70 -8.31
N THR A 147 10.51 8.54 -8.49
CA THR A 147 10.66 9.77 -7.70
C THR A 147 9.69 10.81 -8.22
N ARG A 148 8.77 11.28 -7.37
CA ARG A 148 7.93 12.44 -7.68
C ARG A 148 8.87 13.63 -7.97
N ALA A 149 8.66 14.29 -9.10
CA ALA A 149 9.48 15.42 -9.51
C ALA A 149 9.50 16.47 -8.39
N ARG A 150 10.70 16.89 -8.00
CA ARG A 150 10.93 17.84 -6.92
C ARG A 150 12.12 18.73 -7.25
N THR A 151 12.15 19.89 -6.61
CA THR A 151 13.32 20.78 -6.62
C THR A 151 13.50 21.36 -5.22
N PRO A 152 14.73 21.40 -4.67
CA PRO A 152 15.92 20.75 -5.21
C PRO A 152 15.81 19.22 -5.14
N ASN A 153 16.58 18.51 -5.97
CA ASN A 153 16.61 17.04 -5.97
C ASN A 153 17.27 16.45 -4.71
N LYS A 154 18.13 17.22 -4.05
CA LYS A 154 18.81 16.87 -2.80
C LYS A 154 18.62 18.00 -1.79
N PHE A 155 18.48 17.64 -0.52
CA PHE A 155 18.31 18.59 0.60
C PHE A 155 17.17 19.59 0.37
N TYR A 156 17.40 20.87 0.70
CA TYR A 156 16.43 21.95 0.70
C TYR A 156 17.08 23.22 0.19
N PHE A 157 16.27 24.14 -0.35
CA PHE A 157 16.67 25.54 -0.40
C PHE A 157 16.64 26.11 1.01
N TYR A 158 17.52 27.07 1.27
CA TYR A 158 17.64 27.68 2.59
C TYR A 158 16.83 28.97 2.65
N ILE A 159 16.02 29.09 3.69
CA ILE A 159 15.28 30.31 3.99
C ILE A 159 16.29 31.40 4.34
N GLN A 160 16.21 32.54 3.63
CA GLN A 160 17.08 33.68 3.89
C GLN A 160 16.54 34.56 5.01
N GLN A 161 15.22 34.75 5.04
CA GLN A 161 14.55 35.57 6.04
C GLN A 161 13.11 35.10 6.25
N VAL A 162 12.61 35.26 7.47
CA VAL A 162 11.18 35.15 7.78
C VAL A 162 10.73 36.48 8.36
N GLN A 163 9.65 37.04 7.82
CA GLN A 163 9.01 38.23 8.37
C GLN A 163 7.57 37.89 8.76
N GLN A 164 7.14 38.42 9.89
CA GLN A 164 5.74 38.33 10.32
C GLN A 164 5.09 39.71 10.17
N GLN A 165 3.99 39.76 9.41
CA GLN A 165 3.17 40.95 9.29
C GLN A 165 1.83 40.72 10.02
N PRO A 166 1.57 41.40 11.15
CA PRO A 166 0.26 41.39 11.80
C PRO A 166 -0.85 41.83 10.82
N LEU A 167 -1.96 41.10 10.80
CA LEU A 167 -3.10 41.40 9.90
C LEU A 167 -4.27 42.07 10.64
N ASP A 168 -4.21 42.16 11.97
CA ASP A 168 -5.30 42.69 12.79
C ASP A 168 -5.18 44.19 13.09
N GLY A 169 -4.31 44.91 12.37
CA GLY A 169 -4.11 46.36 12.53
C GLY A 169 -3.48 46.80 13.87
N SER A 170 -3.28 45.89 14.82
CA SER A 170 -2.60 46.15 16.08
C SER A 170 -1.12 45.81 15.99
N SER A 171 -0.25 46.65 16.55
CA SER A 171 1.17 46.36 16.80
C SER A 171 1.37 45.40 17.98
N SER A 172 0.38 44.54 18.26
CA SER A 172 0.42 43.59 19.36
C SER A 172 1.59 42.63 19.16
N ARG A 173 2.34 42.36 20.24
CA ARG A 173 3.36 41.28 20.28
C ARG A 173 2.76 39.89 20.02
N ARG A 174 1.44 39.74 20.09
CA ARG A 174 0.70 38.50 19.83
C ARG A 174 -0.53 38.81 18.98
N PRO A 175 -0.37 38.98 17.65
CA PRO A 175 -1.51 39.17 16.77
C PRO A 175 -2.34 37.89 16.70
N ARG A 176 -3.67 38.00 16.54
CA ARG A 176 -4.54 36.83 16.36
C ARG A 176 -4.41 36.25 14.95
N ARG A 177 -4.08 37.09 13.97
CA ARG A 177 -3.75 36.72 12.59
C ARG A 177 -2.48 37.45 12.16
N ALA A 178 -1.59 36.70 11.52
CA ALA A 178 -0.41 37.25 10.88
C ALA A 178 -0.15 36.56 9.55
N ARG A 179 0.47 37.30 8.63
CA ARG A 179 1.06 36.77 7.41
C ARG A 179 2.53 36.45 7.70
N GLN A 180 2.92 35.20 7.47
CA GLN A 180 4.32 34.80 7.43
C GLN A 180 4.84 35.01 6.01
N ILE A 181 5.93 35.75 5.87
CA ILE A 181 6.60 36.02 4.60
C ILE A 181 7.94 35.31 4.68
N VAL A 182 8.11 34.28 3.85
CA VAL A 182 9.36 33.51 3.77
C VAL A 182 10.12 34.00 2.55
N CYS A 183 11.28 34.58 2.77
CA CYS A 183 12.16 35.06 1.72
C CYS A 183 13.18 33.96 1.37
N LEU A 184 13.25 33.63 0.09
CA LEU A 184 14.26 32.74 -0.47
C LEU A 184 15.13 33.54 -1.46
N SER A 185 16.27 32.98 -1.82
CA SER A 185 17.10 33.51 -2.90
C SER A 185 16.30 33.63 -4.20
N PRO A 186 16.41 34.74 -4.95
CA PRO A 186 15.79 34.86 -6.27
C PRO A 186 16.19 33.72 -7.22
N ALA A 187 17.41 33.18 -7.09
CA ALA A 187 17.87 32.05 -7.89
C ALA A 187 17.07 30.77 -7.58
N ASP A 188 16.69 30.55 -6.32
CA ASP A 188 15.94 29.37 -5.89
C ASP A 188 14.48 29.42 -6.38
N PHE A 189 13.92 30.63 -6.49
CA PHE A 189 12.57 30.86 -7.00
C PHE A 189 12.44 30.80 -8.52
N GLN A 190 13.54 30.90 -9.27
CA GLN A 190 13.48 30.92 -10.74
C GLN A 190 12.79 29.68 -11.33
N VAL A 191 12.83 28.55 -10.63
CA VAL A 191 12.13 27.34 -11.09
C VAL A 191 10.61 27.53 -11.15
N LEU A 192 10.03 28.29 -10.22
CA LEU A 192 8.60 28.61 -10.21
C LEU A 192 8.24 29.68 -11.25
N ALA A 193 9.15 30.63 -11.50
CA ALA A 193 8.94 31.67 -12.50
C ALA A 193 8.82 31.12 -13.95
N LYS A 194 9.28 29.89 -14.18
CA LYS A 194 9.14 29.19 -15.47
C LYS A 194 7.80 28.48 -15.65
N LEU A 195 7.00 28.38 -14.59
CA LEU A 195 5.71 27.68 -14.60
C LEU A 195 4.60 28.62 -15.05
N ARG A 196 3.65 28.08 -15.81
CA ARG A 196 2.43 28.80 -16.17
C ARG A 196 1.50 28.94 -14.95
N PRO A 197 0.56 29.91 -14.95
CA PRO A 197 -0.39 30.07 -13.86
C PRO A 197 -1.24 28.83 -13.53
N ASP A 198 -1.54 27.98 -14.51
CA ASP A 198 -2.20 26.68 -14.30
C ASP A 198 -1.28 25.69 -13.59
N GLU A 199 -0.01 25.61 -13.97
CA GLU A 199 0.98 24.69 -13.38
C GLU A 199 1.32 25.07 -11.93
N LEU A 200 1.31 26.36 -11.60
CA LEU A 200 1.53 26.84 -10.24
C LEU A 200 0.49 26.29 -9.25
N ARG A 201 -0.72 25.95 -9.71
CA ARG A 201 -1.78 25.36 -8.86
C ARG A 201 -1.47 23.92 -8.44
N ASP A 202 -0.64 23.23 -9.22
CA ASP A 202 -0.24 21.84 -8.96
C ASP A 202 1.06 21.74 -8.14
N VAL A 203 1.70 22.88 -7.82
CA VAL A 203 2.92 22.92 -7.01
C VAL A 203 2.58 22.68 -5.55
N ASN A 204 3.17 21.63 -4.98
CA ASN A 204 3.25 21.48 -3.52
C ASN A 204 4.52 22.19 -3.03
N PHE A 205 4.33 23.30 -2.32
CA PHE A 205 5.42 24.07 -1.72
C PHE A 205 5.52 23.76 -0.22
N MET A 206 6.61 23.09 0.17
CA MET A 206 6.83 22.67 1.55
C MET A 206 7.88 23.55 2.21
N VAL A 207 7.49 24.26 3.26
CA VAL A 207 8.36 25.09 4.09
C VAL A 207 8.52 24.46 5.45
N TYR A 208 9.75 24.12 5.81
CA TYR A 208 10.10 23.75 7.18
C TYR A 208 10.48 25.02 7.93
N HIS A 209 9.64 25.43 8.87
CA HIS A 209 9.94 26.53 9.79
C HIS A 209 9.71 26.08 11.23
N LYS A 210 10.53 26.58 12.15
CA LYS A 210 10.38 26.35 13.58
C LYS A 210 9.70 27.56 14.21
N TRP A 211 8.81 27.30 15.16
CA TRP A 211 8.34 28.32 16.09
C TRP A 211 9.33 28.39 17.26
N ASP A 212 9.99 29.53 17.42
CA ASP A 212 10.65 29.84 18.68
C ASP A 212 9.57 30.38 19.62
N ASN A 213 9.28 29.61 20.69
CA ASN A 213 8.37 30.01 21.77
C ASN A 213 9.04 31.00 22.72
#